data_AF-A0A084DP61-F1
#
_entry.id   AF-A0A084DP61-F1
#
_cell.length_a   1.000
_cell.length_b   1.000
_cell.length_c   1.000
_cell.angle_alpha   90.00
_cell.angle_beta   90.00
_cell.angle_gamma   90.00
#
_symmetry.space_group_name_H-M   'P 1'
#
loop_
_entity.id
_entity.type
_entity.pdbx_description
1 polymer ?
#
loop_
_entity_poly.entity_id
_entity_poly.type
_entity_poly.pdbx_seq_one_letter_code
_entity_poly.pdbx_strand_id
1 'polypeptide(L)'
;MDKTKRTARIASGLLVVALVELLALVVGYLYASSMDDPYTGVRVLMTALFWTAGLSAIGLISAIACLSIDLQARGGVIHGALVLHGLLVLPGLFLSFH
;
A
#
# COMPACT_ATOMS: atom_id res chain seq x y z
N MET A 1 17.89 1.22 -22.29
CA MET A 1 16.47 1.54 -21.97
C MET A 1 16.44 2.94 -21.41
N ASP A 2 15.59 3.81 -21.95
CA ASP A 2 15.43 5.19 -21.49
C ASP A 2 15.03 5.24 -20.00
N LYS A 3 15.67 6.12 -19.23
CA LYS A 3 15.46 6.26 -17.78
C LYS A 3 14.00 6.58 -17.48
N THR A 4 13.39 7.45 -18.26
CA THR A 4 11.98 7.86 -18.09
C THR A 4 11.01 6.69 -18.28
N LYS A 5 11.26 5.81 -19.27
CA LYS A 5 10.47 4.59 -19.48
C LYS A 5 10.61 3.59 -18.33
N ARG A 6 11.80 3.50 -17.72
CA ARG A 6 12.04 2.66 -16.54
C ARG A 6 11.27 3.19 -15.33
N THR A 7 11.34 4.49 -15.08
CA THR A 7 10.65 5.15 -13.96
C THR A 7 9.13 4.99 -14.06
N ALA A 8 8.56 5.17 -15.27
CA ALA A 8 7.12 4.99 -15.50
C ALA A 8 6.65 3.55 -15.21
N ARG A 9 7.45 2.54 -15.57
CA ARG A 9 7.15 1.13 -15.26
C ARG A 9 7.19 0.84 -13.76
N ILE A 10 8.18 1.40 -13.05
CA ILE A 10 8.29 1.26 -11.60
C ILE A 10 7.09 1.92 -10.92
N ALA A 11 6.73 3.14 -11.31
CA ALA A 11 5.56 3.85 -10.79
C ALA A 11 4.27 3.05 -11.02
N SER A 12 4.08 2.49 -12.22
CA SER A 12 2.93 1.64 -12.52
C SER A 12 2.93 0.36 -11.69
N GLY A 13 4.10 -0.25 -11.48
CA GLY A 13 4.24 -1.44 -10.64
C GLY A 13 3.85 -1.15 -9.19
N LEU A 14 4.35 -0.05 -8.62
CA LEU A 14 4.01 0.39 -7.27
C LEU A 14 2.50 0.66 -7.13
N LEU A 15 1.89 1.33 -8.12
CA LEU A 15 0.44 1.56 -8.12
C LEU A 15 -0.34 0.23 -8.12
N VAL A 16 0.07 -0.74 -8.93
CA VAL A 16 -0.56 -2.06 -8.98
C VAL A 16 -0.41 -2.80 -7.64
N VAL A 17 0.77 -2.74 -7.00
CA VAL A 17 0.98 -3.34 -5.68
C VAL A 17 0.04 -2.72 -4.65
N ALA A 18 -0.07 -1.40 -4.61
CA ALA A 18 -0.99 -0.71 -3.71
C ALA A 18 -2.47 -1.08 -3.95
N LEU A 19 -2.87 -1.31 -5.20
CA LEU A 19 -4.22 -1.80 -5.53
C LEU A 19 -4.45 -3.24 -5.05
N VAL A 20 -3.44 -4.11 -5.17
CA VAL A 20 -3.50 -5.49 -4.67
C VAL A 20 -3.58 -5.51 -3.15
N GLU A 21 -2.81 -4.66 -2.46
CA GLU A 21 -2.86 -4.46 -1.01
C GLU A 21 -4.26 -4.02 -0.57
N LEU A 22 -4.85 -3.04 -1.26
CA LEU A 22 -6.21 -2.59 -0.98
C LEU A 22 -7.24 -3.70 -1.18
N LEU A 23 -7.14 -4.45 -2.27
CA LEU A 23 -8.03 -5.58 -2.55
C LEU A 23 -7.91 -6.67 -1.47
N ALA A 24 -6.69 -6.99 -1.04
CA ALA A 24 -6.44 -7.95 0.03
C ALA A 24 -7.08 -7.50 1.35
N LEU A 25 -7.01 -6.21 1.68
CA LEU A 25 -7.70 -5.67 2.85
C LEU A 25 -9.22 -5.75 2.74
N VAL A 26 -9.79 -5.45 1.58
CA VAL A 26 -11.24 -5.55 1.35
C VAL A 26 -11.70 -7.00 1.54
N VAL A 27 -10.97 -7.96 0.96
CA VAL A 27 -11.27 -9.40 1.13
C VAL A 27 -11.10 -9.81 2.59
N GLY A 28 -10.03 -9.37 3.26
CA GLY A 28 -9.80 -9.66 4.68
C GLY A 28 -10.89 -9.09 5.58
N TYR A 29 -11.39 -7.90 5.29
CA TYR A 29 -12.51 -7.28 5.99
C TYR A 29 -13.81 -8.05 5.77
N LEU A 30 -14.14 -8.41 4.52
CA LEU A 30 -15.33 -9.21 4.22
C LEU A 30 -15.29 -10.55 4.97
N TYR A 31 -14.15 -11.23 4.94
CA TYR A 31 -13.96 -12.48 5.65
C TYR A 31 -14.12 -12.31 7.16
N ALA A 32 -13.45 -11.32 7.76
CA ALA A 32 -13.58 -10.99 9.17
C ALA A 32 -15.03 -10.66 9.58
N SER A 33 -15.76 -9.94 8.74
CA SER A 33 -17.17 -9.56 8.98
C SER A 33 -18.15 -10.73 8.91
N SER A 34 -17.76 -11.82 8.25
CA SER A 34 -18.57 -13.04 8.13
C SER A 34 -18.35 -14.06 9.25
N MET A 35 -17.43 -13.78 10.19
CA MET A 35 -17.14 -14.69 11.30
C MET A 35 -18.21 -14.62 12.39
N ASP A 36 -18.62 -15.80 12.90
CA ASP A 36 -19.59 -15.91 14.00
C ASP A 36 -19.05 -15.31 15.31
N ASP A 37 -17.75 -15.44 15.58
CA ASP A 37 -17.09 -14.79 16.71
C ASP A 37 -16.50 -13.42 16.30
N PRO A 38 -17.05 -12.30 16.80
CA PRO A 38 -16.58 -10.97 16.43
C PRO A 38 -15.15 -10.70 16.91
N TYR A 39 -14.69 -11.29 18.01
CA TYR A 39 -13.33 -11.07 18.50
C TYR A 39 -12.27 -11.72 17.60
N THR A 40 -12.58 -12.91 17.07
CA THR A 40 -11.73 -13.57 16.07
C THR A 40 -11.70 -12.78 14.76
N GLY A 41 -12.86 -12.26 14.31
CA GLY A 41 -12.92 -11.37 13.13
C GLY A 41 -12.04 -10.13 13.29
N VAL A 42 -12.12 -9.44 14.43
CA VAL A 42 -11.27 -8.28 14.73
C VAL A 42 -9.79 -8.64 14.72
N ARG A 43 -9.38 -9.77 15.33
CA ARG A 43 -7.97 -10.20 15.33
C ARG A 43 -7.43 -10.44 13.92
N VAL A 44 -8.22 -11.05 13.05
CA VAL A 44 -7.85 -11.29 11.64
C VAL A 44 -7.71 -9.96 10.91
N LEU A 45 -8.65 -9.03 11.09
CA LEU A 45 -8.58 -7.70 10.49
C LEU A 45 -7.35 -6.92 10.95
N MET A 46 -7.05 -6.91 12.25
CA MET A 46 -5.84 -6.25 12.78
C MET A 46 -4.56 -6.84 12.20
N THR A 47 -4.50 -8.16 12.07
CA THR A 47 -3.36 -8.84 11.45
C THR A 47 -3.20 -8.42 9.98
N ALA A 48 -4.30 -8.39 9.22
CA ALA A 48 -4.29 -7.96 7.83
C ALA A 48 -3.84 -6.50 7.67
N LEU A 49 -4.32 -5.60 8.54
CA LEU A 49 -3.92 -4.19 8.55
C LEU A 49 -2.42 -4.02 8.85
N PHE A 50 -1.89 -4.77 9.81
CA PHE A 50 -0.46 -4.71 10.17
C PHE A 50 0.44 -5.14 8.99
N TRP A 51 0.13 -6.28 8.38
CA TRP A 51 0.90 -6.77 7.21
C TRP A 51 0.81 -5.83 6.02
N THR A 52 -0.39 -5.31 5.75
CA THR A 52 -0.60 -4.39 4.64
C THR A 52 0.16 -3.09 4.84
N ALA A 53 0.18 -2.54 6.06
CA ALA A 53 0.95 -1.35 6.35
C ALA A 53 2.47 -1.57 6.20
N GLY A 54 2.98 -2.74 6.59
CA GLY A 54 4.39 -3.09 6.41
C GLY A 54 4.80 -3.12 4.93
N LEU A 55 4.02 -3.81 4.09
CA LEU A 55 4.27 -3.86 2.64
C LEU A 55 4.12 -2.48 1.99
N SER A 56 3.09 -1.75 2.39
CA SER A 56 2.82 -0.43 1.86
C SER A 56 3.90 0.60 2.24
N ALA A 57 4.54 0.47 3.40
CA ALA A 57 5.67 1.31 3.79
C ALA A 57 6.87 1.12 2.85
N ILE A 58 7.13 -0.11 2.41
CA ILE A 58 8.17 -0.42 1.43
C ILE A 58 7.82 0.21 0.07
N GLY A 59 6.55 0.12 -0.34
CA GLY A 59 6.04 0.76 -1.55
C GLY A 59 6.19 2.29 -1.52
N LEU A 60 5.88 2.90 -0.37
CA LEU A 60 6.02 4.34 -0.15
C LEU A 60 7.48 4.80 -0.26
N ILE A 61 8.41 4.11 0.43
CA ILE A 61 9.85 4.40 0.36
C ILE A 61 10.35 4.26 -1.08
N SER A 62 9.89 3.23 -1.79
CA SER A 62 10.24 2.99 -3.18
C SER A 62 9.74 4.11 -4.10
N ALA A 63 8.51 4.59 -3.91
CA ALA A 63 7.94 5.70 -4.66
C ALA A 63 8.72 7.01 -4.43
N ILE A 64 9.06 7.31 -3.16
CA ILE A 64 9.86 8.48 -2.78
C ILE A 64 11.27 8.40 -3.40
N ALA A 65 11.96 7.26 -3.27
CA ALA A 65 13.28 7.07 -3.86
C ALA A 65 13.27 7.26 -5.38
N CYS A 66 12.20 6.80 -6.03
CA CYS A 66 12.01 6.92 -7.47
C CYS A 66 11.80 8.40 -7.91
N LEU A 67 11.02 9.18 -7.14
CA LEU A 67 10.87 10.62 -7.33
C LEU A 67 12.17 11.41 -7.10
N SER A 68 12.99 10.98 -6.13
CA SER A 68 14.28 11.62 -5.82
C SER A 68 15.32 11.44 -6.92
N ILE A 69 15.24 10.34 -7.69
CA ILE A 69 16.17 10.04 -8.78
C ILE A 69 15.73 10.68 -10.10
N ASP A 70 14.43 10.82 -10.33
CA ASP A 70 13.87 11.30 -11.60
C ASP A 70 12.69 12.25 -11.34
N LEU A 71 13.01 13.51 -11.10
CA LEU A 71 12.04 14.60 -10.88
C LEU A 71 11.17 14.88 -12.11
N GLN A 72 11.56 14.45 -13.32
CA GLN A 72 10.75 14.57 -14.52
C GLN A 72 9.70 13.47 -14.63
N ALA A 73 9.85 12.35 -13.91
CA ALA A 73 8.87 11.28 -13.84
C ALA A 73 7.68 11.57 -12.90
N ARG A 74 7.41 12.85 -12.60
CA ARG A 74 6.22 13.37 -11.89
C ARG A 74 4.90 13.15 -12.63
N GLY A 75 4.75 12.03 -13.34
CA GLY A 75 3.47 11.61 -13.89
C GLY A 75 2.48 11.28 -12.76
N GLY A 76 1.18 11.41 -13.05
CA GLY A 76 0.11 11.16 -12.08
C GLY A 76 0.16 9.76 -11.44
N VAL A 77 0.77 8.77 -12.11
CA VAL A 77 0.89 7.39 -11.64
C VAL A 77 1.75 7.28 -10.38
N ILE A 78 2.88 8.00 -10.30
CA ILE A 78 3.79 7.91 -9.15
C ILE A 78 3.21 8.62 -7.93
N HIS A 79 2.49 9.73 -8.15
CA HIS A 79 1.75 10.42 -7.10
C HIS A 79 0.58 9.57 -6.60
N GLY A 80 -0.13 8.90 -7.50
CA GLY A 80 -1.19 7.94 -7.14
C GLY A 80 -0.66 6.81 -6.28
N ALA A 81 0.47 6.20 -6.66
CA ALA A 81 1.11 5.15 -5.86
C ALA A 81 1.55 5.67 -4.48
N LEU A 82 2.13 6.87 -4.43
CA LEU A 82 2.59 7.48 -3.18
C LEU A 82 1.44 7.78 -2.22
N VAL A 83 0.34 8.36 -2.72
CA VAL A 83 -0.86 8.63 -1.93
C VAL A 83 -1.50 7.33 -1.44
N LEU A 84 -1.63 6.34 -2.33
CA LEU A 84 -2.29 5.07 -1.99
C LEU A 84 -1.48 4.30 -0.95
N HIS A 85 -0.15 4.23 -1.12
CA HIS A 85 0.70 3.61 -0.12
C HIS A 85 0.70 4.38 1.20
N GLY A 86 0.76 5.71 1.17
CA GLY A 86 0.65 6.55 2.37
C GLY A 86 -0.65 6.29 3.14
N LEU A 87 -1.77 6.18 2.43
CA LEU A 87 -3.06 5.87 3.04
C LEU A 87 -3.10 4.49 3.69
N LEU A 88 -2.55 3.47 3.03
CA LEU A 88 -2.50 2.09 3.53
C LEU A 88 -1.55 1.91 4.73
N VAL A 89 -0.53 2.76 4.85
CA VAL A 89 0.42 2.76 5.97
C VAL A 89 -0.21 3.31 7.25
N LEU A 90 -1.09 4.31 7.16
CA LEU A 90 -1.65 5.01 8.33
C LEU A 90 -2.39 4.08 9.33
N PRO A 91 -3.30 3.18 8.89
CA PRO A 91 -3.99 2.28 9.82
C PRO A 91 -3.04 1.36 10.61
N GLY A 92 -2.04 0.77 9.95
CA GLY A 92 -1.10 -0.11 10.65
C GLY A 92 -0.09 0.64 11.52
N LEU A 93 0.29 1.88 11.15
CA LEU A 93 1.04 2.76 12.05
C LEU A 93 0.23 3.05 13.32
N PHE A 94 -1.05 3.39 13.18
CA PHE A 94 -1.92 3.66 14.34
C PHE A 94 -1.93 2.48 15.31
N LEU A 95 -2.10 1.25 14.79
CA LEU A 95 -2.06 0.00 15.58
C LEU A 95 -0.69 -0.33 16.17
N SER A 96 0.39 0.21 15.62
CA SER A 96 1.75 -0.02 16.15
C SER A 96 2.09 0.93 17.30
N PHE A 97 1.42 2.07 17.38
CA PHE A 97 1.68 3.14 18.35
C PHE A 97 0.60 3.29 19.43
N HIS A 98 -0.52 2.55 19.34
CA HIS A 98 -1.63 2.52 20.29
C HIS A 98 -2.02 1.08 20.60
#